data_AF-A0A813GVV5-F1
#
_entry.id   AF-A0A813GVV5-F1
#
_cell.length_a   1.000
_cell.length_b   1.000
_cell.length_c   1.000
_cell.angle_alpha   90.00
_cell.angle_beta   90.00
_cell.angle_gamma   90.00
#
_symmetry.space_group_name_H-M   'P 1'
#
loop_
_entity.id
_entity.type
_entity.pdbx_description
1 polymer ?
#
loop_
_entity_poly.entity_id
_entity_poly.type
_entity_poly.pdbx_seq_one_letter_code
_entity_poly.pdbx_strand_id
1 'polypeptide(L)'
;MHMATHATGGTTSSGVWMTSNVKTGGGSKCLVVNAMFGLTVVVNSCSDSGYQKWTYDPASLSFKRPSLGLSQCLDYDDKGSYTKAKVYMHACLGQKTNQEWTWTLV
;
A
#
# COMPACT_ATOMS: atom_id res chain seq x y z
N MET A 1 -18.91 -29.34 -11.52
CA MET A 1 -18.90 -28.23 -12.50
C MET A 1 -19.01 -26.91 -11.72
N HIS A 2 -17.87 -26.29 -11.43
CA HIS A 2 -17.61 -24.85 -11.46
C HIS A 2 -16.12 -24.68 -11.18
N MET A 3 -15.42 -24.17 -12.19
CA MET A 3 -13.97 -24.01 -12.22
C MET A 3 -13.58 -22.74 -11.47
N ALA A 4 -12.56 -22.82 -10.62
CA ALA A 4 -11.64 -21.71 -10.40
C ALA A 4 -10.29 -22.21 -10.91
N THR A 5 -10.00 -21.92 -12.18
CA THR A 5 -8.76 -22.28 -12.84
C THR A 5 -7.58 -21.61 -12.17
N HIS A 6 -6.71 -22.45 -11.61
CA HIS A 6 -5.31 -22.16 -11.32
C HIS A 6 -4.59 -21.79 -12.61
N ALA A 7 -3.79 -20.73 -12.58
CA ALA A 7 -2.59 -20.66 -13.40
C ALA A 7 -1.38 -20.96 -12.48
N THR A 8 -1.07 -22.24 -12.32
CA THR A 8 0.29 -22.69 -11.96
C THR A 8 1.15 -22.60 -13.22
N GLY A 9 2.10 -21.66 -13.25
CA GLY A 9 3.09 -21.52 -14.31
C GLY A 9 4.17 -20.54 -13.86
N GLY A 10 5.38 -21.05 -13.65
CA GLY A 10 6.48 -20.28 -13.11
C GLY A 10 6.93 -19.12 -13.99
N THR A 11 7.41 -18.05 -13.38
CA THR A 11 8.54 -17.22 -13.81
C THR A 11 8.73 -16.13 -12.77
N THR A 12 9.96 -15.90 -12.36
CA THR A 12 10.41 -14.64 -11.77
C THR A 12 9.99 -13.49 -12.69
N SER A 13 8.84 -12.86 -12.42
CA SER A 13 8.34 -11.76 -13.25
C SER A 13 8.52 -10.44 -12.52
N SER A 14 9.56 -9.74 -12.95
CA SER A 14 9.61 -8.29 -13.01
C SER A 14 8.21 -7.68 -13.22
N GLY A 15 7.75 -6.83 -12.29
CA GLY A 15 6.82 -5.74 -12.60
C GLY A 15 5.31 -6.02 -12.64
N VAL A 16 4.74 -6.93 -11.86
CA VAL A 16 3.26 -7.01 -11.73
C VAL A 16 2.76 -6.08 -10.61
N TRP A 17 2.21 -4.94 -11.02
CA TRP A 17 1.57 -3.94 -10.18
C TRP A 17 0.15 -4.37 -9.78
N MET A 18 0.00 -5.04 -8.64
CA MET A 18 -1.35 -5.38 -8.15
C MET A 18 -1.95 -4.22 -7.36
N THR A 19 -3.00 -3.62 -7.91
CA THR A 19 -3.79 -2.61 -7.20
C THR A 19 -4.91 -3.30 -6.44
N SER A 20 -4.85 -3.26 -5.10
CA SER A 20 -5.83 -3.93 -4.25
C SER A 20 -6.01 -3.21 -2.92
N ASN A 21 -6.95 -3.67 -2.10
CA ASN A 21 -7.01 -3.24 -0.71
C ASN A 21 -5.90 -3.94 0.10
N VAL A 22 -5.14 -3.15 0.85
CA VAL A 22 -4.23 -3.70 1.88
C VAL A 22 -5.05 -3.94 3.14
N LYS A 23 -5.23 -5.22 3.51
CA LYS A 23 -6.05 -5.62 4.66
C LYS A 23 -5.19 -5.80 5.91
N THR A 24 -5.76 -5.52 7.07
CA THR A 24 -5.19 -5.97 8.36
C THR A 24 -5.13 -7.49 8.41
N GLY A 25 -4.25 -8.07 9.24
CA GLY A 25 -4.12 -9.53 9.38
C GLY A 25 -5.43 -10.28 9.70
N GLY A 26 -6.43 -9.62 10.31
CA GLY A 26 -7.77 -10.18 10.54
C GLY A 26 -8.79 -9.98 9.42
N GLY A 27 -8.39 -9.42 8.28
CA GLY A 27 -9.20 -9.27 7.06
C GLY A 27 -10.37 -8.28 7.08
N SER A 28 -10.78 -7.78 8.25
CA SER A 28 -12.00 -6.96 8.42
C SER A 28 -11.80 -5.46 8.22
N LYS A 29 -10.54 -5.00 8.17
CA LYS A 29 -10.18 -3.59 8.00
C LYS A 29 -9.11 -3.43 6.92
N CYS A 30 -9.10 -2.25 6.33
CA CYS A 30 -8.26 -1.89 5.21
C CYS A 30 -7.48 -0.60 5.50
N LEU A 31 -6.30 -0.49 4.90
CA LEU A 31 -5.49 0.73 4.89
C LEU A 31 -6.17 1.79 3.99
N VAL A 32 -6.37 3.00 4.52
CA VAL A 32 -7.15 4.07 3.85
C VAL A 32 -6.39 5.39 3.92
N VAL A 33 -6.33 6.11 2.79
CA VAL A 33 -5.91 7.52 2.78
C VAL A 33 -7.07 8.40 3.24
N ASN A 34 -6.88 9.10 4.34
CA ASN A 34 -7.81 10.09 4.85
C ASN A 34 -7.49 11.48 4.28
N ALA A 35 -8.13 11.81 3.16
CA ALA A 35 -7.92 13.10 2.47
C ALA A 35 -8.40 14.31 3.31
N MET A 36 -9.32 14.11 4.26
CA MET A 36 -9.85 15.18 5.11
C MET A 36 -8.82 15.71 6.12
N PHE A 37 -7.80 14.90 6.45
CA PHE A 37 -6.75 15.24 7.42
C PHE A 37 -5.37 15.16 6.78
N GLY A 38 -5.16 15.89 5.67
CA GLY A 38 -3.83 16.11 5.11
C GLY A 38 -3.12 14.86 4.58
N LEU A 39 -3.87 13.94 3.94
CA LEU A 39 -3.35 12.68 3.40
C LEU A 39 -2.75 11.73 4.45
N THR A 40 -3.20 11.82 5.70
CA THR A 40 -2.90 10.81 6.73
C THR A 40 -3.44 9.44 6.33
N VAL A 41 -2.80 8.38 6.81
CA VAL A 41 -3.22 7.01 6.54
C VAL A 41 -3.78 6.39 7.81
N VAL A 42 -4.96 5.77 7.70
CA VAL A 42 -5.71 5.19 8.81
C VAL A 42 -6.19 3.78 8.45
N VAL A 43 -6.66 3.04 9.45
CA VAL A 43 -7.30 1.74 9.28
C VAL A 43 -8.81 1.92 9.41
N ASN A 44 -9.58 1.51 8.40
CA ASN A 44 -11.05 1.63 8.42
C ASN A 44 -11.72 0.41 7.76
N SER A 45 -13.05 0.33 7.82
CA SER A 45 -13.83 -0.70 7.13
C SER A 45 -13.50 -0.73 5.65
N CYS A 46 -13.32 -1.94 5.13
CA CYS A 46 -13.00 -2.16 3.73
C CYS A 46 -14.16 -1.71 2.82
N SER A 47 -13.80 -1.05 1.73
CA SER A 47 -14.70 -0.67 0.64
C SER A 47 -13.95 -0.67 -0.69
N ASP A 48 -14.69 -0.51 -1.78
CA ASP A 48 -14.10 -0.37 -3.11
C ASP A 48 -13.69 1.07 -3.47
N SER A 49 -13.70 1.98 -2.48
CA SER A 49 -13.24 3.35 -2.68
C SER A 49 -11.78 3.41 -3.13
N GLY A 50 -11.49 4.30 -4.08
CA GLY A 50 -10.14 4.57 -4.57
C GLY A 50 -9.16 5.07 -3.49
N TYR A 51 -9.65 5.51 -2.32
CA TYR A 51 -8.82 5.87 -1.16
C TYR A 51 -8.25 4.65 -0.42
N GLN A 52 -8.73 3.45 -0.72
CA GLN A 52 -8.28 2.20 -0.10
C GLN A 52 -7.52 1.29 -1.08
N LYS A 53 -7.29 1.75 -2.31
CA LYS A 53 -6.61 0.97 -3.35
C LYS A 53 -5.14 1.37 -3.40
N TRP A 54 -4.28 0.38 -3.23
CA TRP A 54 -2.84 0.55 -3.14
C TRP A 54 -2.16 -0.35 -4.16
N THR A 55 -1.09 0.17 -4.76
CA THR A 55 -0.22 -0.55 -5.66
C THR A 55 1.13 -0.70 -5.00
N TYR A 56 1.60 -1.92 -4.81
CA TYR A 56 2.96 -2.16 -4.31
C TYR A 56 3.95 -2.26 -5.47
N ASP A 57 5.06 -1.56 -5.34
CA ASP A 57 6.20 -1.59 -6.24
C ASP A 57 7.32 -2.43 -5.62
N PRO A 58 7.56 -3.66 -6.07
CA PRO A 58 8.63 -4.48 -5.50
C PRO A 58 10.04 -3.96 -5.85
N ALA A 59 10.20 -3.15 -6.90
CA ALA A 59 11.51 -2.61 -7.28
C ALA A 59 11.97 -1.46 -6.37
N SER A 60 11.01 -0.66 -5.87
CA SER A 60 11.27 0.45 -4.95
C SER A 60 10.75 0.21 -3.53
N LEU A 61 10.26 -1.00 -3.25
CA LEU A 61 9.62 -1.39 -1.98
C LEU A 61 8.53 -0.40 -1.52
N SER A 62 7.83 0.23 -2.46
CA SER A 62 6.97 1.38 -2.18
C SER A 62 5.49 1.04 -2.36
N PHE A 63 4.64 1.49 -1.45
CA PHE A 63 3.19 1.53 -1.66
C PHE A 63 2.79 2.85 -2.29
N LYS A 64 2.13 2.78 -3.45
CA LYS A 64 1.67 3.92 -4.25
C LYS A 64 0.15 3.92 -4.34
N ARG A 65 -0.44 5.08 -4.59
CA ARG A 65 -1.87 5.18 -4.90
C ARG A 65 -2.06 5.68 -6.34
N PRO A 66 -2.75 4.92 -7.21
CA PRO A 66 -2.94 5.31 -8.61
C PRO A 66 -3.91 6.48 -8.82
N SER A 67 -4.80 6.77 -7.84
CA SER A 67 -6.03 7.53 -8.09
C SER A 67 -5.98 9.07 -7.99
N LEU A 68 -4.84 9.72 -7.69
CA LEU A 68 -4.77 11.20 -7.64
C LEU A 68 -3.82 11.84 -8.66
N GLY A 69 -3.27 11.11 -9.63
CA GLY A 69 -2.37 11.68 -10.65
C GLY A 69 -1.04 12.25 -10.12
N LEU A 70 -0.82 12.18 -8.81
CA LEU A 70 0.43 12.54 -8.13
C LEU A 70 1.12 11.24 -7.71
N SER A 71 2.42 11.13 -8.02
CA SER A 71 3.28 10.03 -7.57
C SER A 71 3.52 10.15 -6.06
N GLN A 72 2.55 9.69 -5.28
CA GLN A 72 2.60 9.70 -3.82
C GLN A 72 2.85 8.29 -3.28
N CYS A 73 3.77 8.22 -2.33
CA CYS A 73 4.20 7.00 -1.65
C CYS A 73 3.75 7.02 -0.20
N LEU A 74 3.49 5.84 0.34
CA LEU A 74 3.29 5.64 1.78
C LEU A 74 4.59 6.00 2.49
N ASP A 75 4.50 6.91 3.44
CA ASP A 75 5.62 7.49 4.16
C ASP A 75 5.33 7.47 5.66
N TYR A 76 6.36 7.35 6.49
CA TYR A 76 6.24 7.61 7.93
C TYR A 76 7.18 8.74 8.38
N ASP A 77 6.64 9.63 9.21
CA ASP A 77 7.38 10.78 9.74
C ASP A 77 8.12 10.33 11.00
N ASP A 78 9.43 10.11 10.89
CA ASP A 78 10.19 9.45 11.93
C ASP A 78 10.53 10.35 13.12
N LYS A 79 10.61 11.69 12.97
CA LYS A 79 10.93 12.75 13.97
C LYS A 79 11.75 12.33 15.23
N GLY A 80 12.60 11.30 15.13
CA GLY A 80 13.34 10.71 16.25
C GLY A 80 12.68 9.58 17.06
N SER A 81 11.47 9.08 16.73
CA SER A 81 10.89 7.88 17.33
C SER A 81 9.89 7.12 16.43
N TYR A 82 10.29 5.92 16.01
CA TYR A 82 9.47 5.02 15.18
C TYR A 82 8.13 4.62 15.83
N THR A 83 8.06 4.58 17.16
CA THR A 83 6.84 4.15 17.89
C THR A 83 5.69 5.15 17.83
N LYS A 84 5.98 6.41 17.52
CA LYS A 84 4.98 7.49 17.42
C LYS A 84 4.90 8.06 16.01
N ALA A 85 5.67 7.50 15.08
CA ALA A 85 5.71 7.93 13.70
C ALA A 85 4.31 7.83 13.09
N LYS A 86 3.86 8.91 12.46
CA LYS A 86 2.59 8.93 11.75
C LYS A 86 2.83 8.45 10.33
N VAL A 87 1.93 7.61 9.83
CA VAL A 87 1.94 7.18 8.43
C VAL A 87 1.03 8.10 7.62
N TYR A 88 1.50 8.56 6.47
CA TYR A 88 0.83 9.51 5.60
C TYR A 88 1.27 9.32 4.14
N MET A 89 0.66 10.06 3.22
CA MET A 89 1.12 10.11 1.84
C MET A 89 2.07 11.28 1.65
N HIS A 90 3.24 11.01 1.08
CA HIS A 90 4.19 12.03 0.68
C HIS A 90 4.58 11.85 -0.80
N ALA A 91 5.24 12.84 -1.40
CA ALA A 91 5.86 12.65 -2.72
C ALA A 91 6.80 11.43 -2.68
N CYS A 92 6.77 10.60 -3.71
CA CYS A 92 7.72 9.49 -3.83
C CYS A 92 9.14 10.04 -3.99
N LEU A 93 9.95 9.90 -2.96
CA LEU A 93 11.35 10.27 -2.92
C LEU A 93 12.12 8.95 -3.04
N GLY A 94 12.49 8.56 -4.27
CA GLY A 94 13.13 7.26 -4.51
C GLY A 94 14.28 6.97 -3.53
N GLN A 95 14.39 5.70 -3.11
CA GLN A 95 15.43 5.21 -2.18
C GLN A 95 15.47 5.93 -0.82
N LYS A 96 14.29 6.23 -0.27
CA LYS A 96 14.14 6.71 1.11
C LYS A 96 13.59 5.60 1.98
N THR A 97 14.33 5.25 3.03
CA THR A 97 13.99 4.17 3.96
C THR A 97 12.66 4.39 4.69
N ASN A 98 12.20 5.64 4.82
CA ASN A 98 10.88 5.96 5.36
C ASN A 98 9.72 5.73 4.37
N GLN A 99 10.02 5.33 3.14
CA GLN A 99 9.07 4.96 2.09
C GLN A 99 9.24 3.51 1.61
N GLU A 100 10.12 2.75 2.25
CA GLU A 100 10.37 1.34 1.97
C GLU A 100 9.58 0.47 2.95
N TRP A 101 8.75 -0.42 2.41
CA TRP A 101 7.81 -1.25 3.14
C TRP A 101 7.97 -2.70 2.75
N THR A 102 7.83 -3.58 3.72
CA THR A 102 7.74 -5.02 3.48
C THR A 102 6.36 -5.51 3.88
N TRP A 103 5.88 -6.54 3.19
CA TRP A 103 4.75 -7.34 3.63
C TRP A 103 5.20 -8.78 3.82
N THR A 104 4.40 -9.55 4.53
CA THR A 104 4.57 -11.01 4.61
C THR A 104 3.22 -11.64 4.35
N LEU A 105 3.23 -12.71 3.55
CA LEU A 105 2.05 -13.56 3.40
C LEU A 105 1.93 -14.38 4.69
N VAL A 106 0.82 -14.18 5.42
CA VAL A 106 0.43 -14.99 6.58
C VAL A 106 -0.60 -16.03 6.19
#